data_AF-A0A453H573-F1
#
_entry.id   AF-A0A453H573-F1
#
_cell.length_a   1.000
_cell.length_b   1.000
_cell.length_c   1.000
_cell.angle_alpha   90.00
_cell.angle_beta   90.00
_cell.angle_gamma   90.00
#
_symmetry.space_group_name_H-M   'P 1'
#
loop_
_entity.id
_entity.type
_entity.pdbx_description
1 polymer ?
#
loop_
_entity_poly.entity_id
_entity_poly.type
_entity_poly.pdbx_seq_one_letter_code
_entity_poly.pdbx_strand_id
1 'polypeptide(L)'
;PILLPTTPIRARSLLSSLPPPPVSPMAMRPPSFFGGLRARELSGGRGSARASAARLPYLSDLSSDPGDRGCGVISVEHSGDAAIPFAVSFCKVPQISRLLAVADEDGYVAIYDTRRRLPSRSSSIEKSAETRLSDWVAHNNAIFDVCWIKEGSQLLTASGDQTVKIWSVENKKCLGVLSGHTGSVKSLSCHSSNPDLIVSGSRDGSFALWDLRCDPKTPNGHGEACLMSSAVVKEAHSPTRRNRTRSRAKGASTSITSVLYLKDDISIATSGAADNVVKFWDTRNLKAPISNKTSQSTAQPSVSKQLANCNRMHL
;
A
#
# COMPACT_ATOMS: atom_id res chain seq x y z
N PRO A 1 -48.55 12.45 92.83
CA PRO A 1 -48.05 13.84 92.94
C PRO A 1 -47.07 14.16 91.81
N ILE A 2 -47.44 15.16 91.02
CA ILE A 2 -46.63 15.92 90.05
C ILE A 2 -46.36 15.22 88.70
N LEU A 3 -47.07 15.76 87.69
CA LEU A 3 -46.94 15.62 86.25
C LEU A 3 -45.58 16.12 85.74
N LEU A 4 -45.05 15.53 84.66
CA LEU A 4 -44.37 16.23 83.56
C LEU A 4 -44.40 15.33 82.29
N PRO A 5 -44.64 15.88 81.08
CA PRO A 5 -44.90 15.11 79.87
C PRO A 5 -43.62 14.86 79.03
N THR A 6 -43.56 13.70 78.38
CA THR A 6 -42.54 13.36 77.38
C THR A 6 -43.11 13.50 75.96
N THR A 7 -42.58 14.44 75.18
CA THR A 7 -42.81 14.57 73.74
C THR A 7 -41.64 13.94 72.97
N PRO A 8 -41.88 13.10 71.95
CA PRO A 8 -40.82 12.62 71.07
C PRO A 8 -40.52 13.63 69.94
N ILE A 9 -39.22 13.85 69.73
CA ILE A 9 -38.62 14.78 68.77
C ILE A 9 -38.84 14.28 67.32
N ARG A 10 -39.42 15.17 66.49
CA ARG A 10 -39.62 15.01 65.05
C ARG A 10 -38.30 15.21 64.31
N ALA A 11 -37.85 14.18 63.60
CA ALA A 11 -36.66 14.21 62.74
C ALA A 11 -36.81 15.29 61.64
N ARG A 12 -35.86 16.23 61.58
CA ARG A 12 -35.68 17.15 60.45
C ARG A 12 -34.77 16.52 59.41
N SER A 13 -35.29 16.35 58.20
CA SER A 13 -34.53 16.01 57.00
C SER A 13 -33.62 17.17 56.60
N LEU A 14 -32.31 16.99 56.73
CA LEU A 14 -31.30 17.85 56.11
C LEU A 14 -30.86 17.18 54.80
N LEU A 15 -31.42 17.61 53.67
CA LEU A 15 -30.82 17.39 52.36
C LEU A 15 -29.53 18.20 52.32
N SER A 16 -28.39 17.52 52.45
CA SER A 16 -27.08 18.05 52.08
C SER A 16 -26.79 17.62 50.65
N SER A 17 -26.57 18.61 49.79
CA SER A 17 -26.16 18.46 48.40
C SER A 17 -24.76 17.85 48.32
N LEU A 18 -24.65 16.61 47.86
CA LEU A 18 -23.39 15.95 47.50
C LEU A 18 -22.73 16.67 46.29
N PRO A 19 -21.40 16.86 46.29
CA PRO A 19 -20.69 17.36 45.12
C PRO A 19 -20.63 16.28 44.03
N PRO A 20 -20.57 16.66 42.74
CA PRO A 20 -20.51 15.70 41.64
C PRO A 20 -19.18 14.92 41.65
N PRO A 21 -19.17 13.68 41.13
CA PRO A 21 -17.98 12.84 41.12
C PRO A 21 -16.89 13.42 40.20
N PRO A 22 -15.60 13.16 40.49
CA PRO A 22 -14.49 13.66 39.68
C PRO A 22 -14.55 13.06 38.27
N VAL A 23 -14.50 13.95 37.29
CA VAL A 23 -14.43 13.62 35.87
C VAL A 23 -13.16 12.80 35.64
N SER A 24 -13.29 11.58 35.13
CA SER A 24 -12.15 10.76 34.73
C SER A 24 -11.29 11.55 33.74
N PRO A 25 -9.95 11.61 33.89
CA PRO A 25 -9.11 12.24 32.88
C PRO A 25 -9.32 11.46 31.58
N MET A 26 -9.89 12.12 30.57
CA MET A 26 -9.84 11.66 29.19
C MET A 26 -8.39 11.23 28.94
N ALA A 27 -8.18 9.97 28.60
CA ALA A 27 -6.89 9.52 28.10
C ALA A 27 -6.58 10.34 26.84
N MET A 28 -5.87 11.45 27.02
CA MET A 28 -5.38 12.27 25.93
C MET A 28 -4.44 11.41 25.13
N ARG A 29 -4.94 10.87 24.01
CA ARG A 29 -4.08 10.29 22.99
C ARG A 29 -3.02 11.34 22.65
N PRO A 30 -1.71 11.02 22.72
CA PRO A 30 -0.70 11.99 22.34
C PRO A 30 -0.98 12.44 20.90
N PRO A 31 -0.98 13.76 20.62
CA PRO A 31 -1.35 14.27 19.32
C PRO A 31 -0.40 13.71 18.26
N SER A 32 -0.93 13.02 17.26
CA SER A 32 -0.16 12.56 16.10
C SER A 32 0.32 13.74 15.28
N PHE A 33 1.45 13.59 14.59
CA PHE A 33 1.97 14.53 13.59
C PHE A 33 0.93 15.02 12.57
N PHE A 34 -0.09 14.21 12.27
CA PHE A 34 -1.19 14.54 11.36
C PHE A 34 -2.41 15.21 12.02
N GLY A 35 -2.39 15.46 13.33
CA GLY A 35 -3.54 15.85 14.16
C GLY A 35 -4.10 17.26 13.93
N GLY A 36 -3.77 17.89 12.79
CA GLY A 36 -4.23 19.23 12.43
C GLY A 36 -4.27 19.50 10.93
N LEU A 37 -4.16 18.47 10.08
CA LEU A 37 -4.27 18.65 8.62
C LEU A 37 -5.71 19.02 8.24
N ARG A 38 -6.00 20.31 8.14
CA ARG A 38 -7.12 20.78 7.32
C ARG A 38 -6.72 20.59 5.86
N ALA A 39 -7.59 19.96 5.07
CA ALA A 39 -7.42 19.81 3.63
C ALA A 39 -7.08 21.17 3.00
N ARG A 40 -5.88 21.30 2.42
CA ARG A 40 -5.53 22.44 1.59
C ARG A 40 -6.04 22.13 0.19
N GLU A 41 -7.03 22.87 -0.27
CA GLU A 41 -7.40 22.93 -1.69
C GLU A 41 -6.20 23.50 -2.45
N LEU A 42 -5.53 22.67 -3.24
CA LEU A 42 -4.53 23.13 -4.20
C LEU A 42 -5.29 23.75 -5.38
N SER A 43 -5.49 25.06 -5.34
CA SER A 43 -6.04 25.81 -6.47
C SER A 43 -5.12 25.65 -7.68
N GLY A 44 -5.62 24.94 -8.69
CA GLY A 44 -4.88 24.59 -9.90
C GLY A 44 -4.53 25.81 -10.75
N GLY A 45 -3.24 26.17 -10.77
CA GLY A 45 -2.68 27.04 -11.79
C GLY A 45 -2.51 26.28 -13.11
N ARG A 46 -3.32 26.61 -14.11
CA ARG A 46 -3.16 26.13 -15.49
C ARG A 46 -1.83 26.63 -16.06
N GLY A 47 -0.94 25.72 -16.42
CA GLY A 47 0.32 26.02 -17.12
C GLY A 47 0.82 24.81 -17.90
N SER A 48 1.12 25.03 -19.18
CA SER A 48 1.38 24.04 -20.22
C SER A 48 2.45 22.98 -19.90
N ALA A 49 2.11 21.70 -20.13
CA ALA A 49 2.98 20.56 -19.98
C ALA A 49 3.96 20.43 -21.17
N ARG A 50 5.24 20.79 -20.98
CA ARG A 50 6.39 20.09 -21.63
C ARG A 50 7.83 20.54 -21.30
N ALA A 51 8.10 21.43 -20.35
CA ALA A 51 9.48 21.87 -20.10
C ALA A 51 9.82 22.19 -18.63
N SER A 52 9.54 21.26 -17.71
CA SER A 52 9.74 21.51 -16.27
C SER A 52 10.19 20.31 -15.44
N ALA A 53 10.84 19.30 -16.05
CA ALA A 53 11.47 18.21 -15.28
C ALA A 53 12.81 18.60 -14.62
N ALA A 54 13.25 19.86 -14.75
CA ALA A 54 14.54 20.35 -14.23
C ALA A 54 14.41 21.40 -13.11
N ARG A 55 13.23 21.56 -12.51
CA ARG A 55 13.05 22.36 -11.29
C ARG A 55 12.06 21.65 -10.39
N LEU A 56 12.55 20.69 -9.60
CA LEU A 56 11.83 20.22 -8.42
C LEU A 56 11.58 21.46 -7.54
N PRO A 57 10.32 21.83 -7.29
CA PRO A 57 10.04 22.94 -6.40
C PRO A 57 10.28 22.48 -4.95
N TYR A 58 10.95 23.36 -4.19
CA TYR A 58 10.65 23.63 -2.79
C TYR A 58 11.47 22.90 -1.70
N LEU A 59 12.76 23.21 -1.61
CA LEU A 59 13.55 23.13 -0.37
C LEU A 59 13.53 24.44 0.44
N SER A 60 13.05 25.54 -0.13
CA SER A 60 13.00 26.83 0.54
C SER A 60 11.71 26.96 1.34
N ASP A 61 11.81 26.61 2.63
CA ASP A 61 11.03 27.22 3.71
C ASP A 61 9.63 26.64 4.01
N LEU A 62 9.59 25.33 4.31
CA LEU A 62 8.48 24.72 5.09
C LEU A 62 8.69 24.82 6.61
N SER A 63 9.78 25.47 7.05
CA SER A 63 10.10 25.77 8.46
C SER A 63 9.30 26.93 9.03
N SER A 64 8.71 27.77 8.18
CA SER A 64 8.11 29.05 8.57
C SER A 64 6.57 29.02 8.58
N ASP A 65 5.95 28.02 9.22
CA ASP A 65 4.55 28.18 9.63
C ASP A 65 4.51 29.02 10.93
N PRO A 66 3.93 30.25 10.93
CA PRO A 66 3.87 31.10 12.11
C PRO A 66 2.98 30.54 13.23
N GLY A 67 2.26 29.44 12.98
CA GLY A 67 1.21 28.91 13.86
C GLY A 67 1.63 27.84 14.87
N ASP A 68 2.92 27.60 15.10
CA ASP A 68 3.44 26.58 16.04
C ASP A 68 2.92 25.14 15.80
N ARG A 69 2.37 24.89 14.61
CA ARG A 69 1.92 23.57 14.16
C ARG A 69 2.99 22.97 13.26
N GLY A 70 4.02 22.41 13.91
CA GLY A 70 5.19 21.79 13.27
C GLY A 70 4.81 20.95 12.06
N CYS A 71 5.23 21.39 10.87
CA CYS A 71 4.88 20.76 9.61
C CYS A 71 5.61 19.41 9.48
N GLY A 72 4.88 18.31 9.58
CA GLY A 72 4.40 17.54 8.43
C GLY A 72 5.38 16.87 7.46
N VAL A 73 6.68 17.22 7.45
CA VAL A 73 7.59 16.86 6.34
C VAL A 73 8.93 16.33 6.85
N ILE A 74 9.40 15.24 6.24
CA ILE A 74 10.73 14.65 6.41
C ILE A 74 11.46 14.68 5.07
N SER A 75 12.74 15.04 5.04
CA SER A 75 13.60 14.79 3.88
C SER A 75 14.15 13.36 3.92
N VAL A 76 14.35 12.77 2.75
CA VAL A 76 15.02 11.47 2.61
C VAL A 76 16.38 11.74 1.97
N GLU A 77 17.42 11.32 2.67
CA GLU A 77 18.81 11.57 2.29
C GLU A 77 19.71 10.49 2.86
N HIS A 78 20.80 10.22 2.15
CA HIS A 78 21.83 9.26 2.53
C HIS A 78 23.19 9.90 2.33
N SER A 79 24.03 9.88 3.37
CA SER A 79 25.38 10.45 3.32
C SER A 79 25.47 11.93 2.89
N GLY A 80 24.39 12.69 3.08
CA GLY A 80 24.29 14.12 2.71
C GLY A 80 23.72 14.39 1.32
N ASP A 81 23.47 13.34 0.53
CA ASP A 81 22.84 13.44 -0.78
C ASP A 81 21.33 13.17 -0.66
N ALA A 82 20.52 14.02 -1.28
CA ALA A 82 19.07 13.87 -1.30
C ALA A 82 18.66 12.71 -2.20
N ALA A 83 17.77 11.84 -1.69
CA ALA A 83 17.26 10.68 -2.41
C ALA A 83 15.75 10.81 -2.64
N ILE A 84 15.26 10.40 -3.81
CA ILE A 84 13.82 10.44 -4.11
C ILE A 84 13.12 9.24 -3.43
N PRO A 85 12.17 9.47 -2.50
CA PRO A 85 11.34 8.40 -1.97
C PRO A 85 10.36 7.90 -3.03
N PHE A 86 10.30 6.58 -3.22
CA PHE A 86 9.38 5.93 -4.15
C PHE A 86 8.20 5.27 -3.47
N ALA A 87 8.39 4.73 -2.26
CA ALA A 87 7.34 4.02 -1.56
C ALA A 87 7.36 4.32 -0.07
N VAL A 88 6.17 4.31 0.53
CA VAL A 88 5.99 4.46 1.97
C VAL A 88 4.98 3.46 2.48
N SER A 89 5.18 2.98 3.70
CA SER A 89 4.28 2.00 4.32
C SER A 89 4.20 2.21 5.83
N PHE A 90 2.99 2.26 6.36
CA PHE A 90 2.76 2.27 7.80
C PHE A 90 2.66 0.86 8.34
N CYS A 91 3.21 0.66 9.54
CA CYS A 91 2.95 -0.57 10.25
C CYS A 91 1.47 -0.66 10.62
N LYS A 92 0.83 -1.79 10.32
CA LYS A 92 -0.61 -1.99 10.58
C LYS A 92 -0.91 -2.38 12.03
N VAL A 93 0.12 -2.68 12.82
CA VAL A 93 -0.03 -3.10 14.23
C VAL A 93 -0.32 -1.88 15.11
N PRO A 94 -1.41 -1.87 15.90
CA PRO A 94 -1.83 -0.70 16.67
C PRO A 94 -0.74 -0.08 17.55
N GLN A 95 0.10 -0.91 18.18
CA GLN A 95 1.16 -0.53 19.12
C GLN A 95 2.31 0.23 18.43
N ILE A 96 2.60 -0.13 17.18
CA ILE A 96 3.72 0.42 16.39
C ILE A 96 3.24 1.10 15.10
N SER A 97 1.95 1.44 15.02
CA SER A 97 1.33 2.13 13.87
C SER A 97 1.89 3.53 13.59
N ARG A 98 2.74 4.03 14.50
CA ARG A 98 3.54 5.25 14.33
C ARG A 98 4.78 5.05 13.45
N LEU A 99 5.21 3.81 13.22
CA LEU A 99 6.38 3.50 12.42
C LEU A 99 6.04 3.60 10.93
N LEU A 100 6.81 4.42 10.24
CA LEU A 100 6.73 4.64 8.81
C LEU A 100 7.99 4.08 8.16
N ALA A 101 7.83 3.10 7.28
CA ALA A 101 8.90 2.67 6.38
C ALA A 101 8.86 3.53 5.12
N VAL A 102 10.04 3.96 4.68
CA VAL A 102 10.23 4.71 3.45
C VAL A 102 11.33 4.00 2.66
N ALA A 103 11.10 3.83 1.37
CA ALA A 103 12.07 3.28 0.45
C ALA A 103 12.27 4.23 -0.74
N ASP A 104 13.47 4.22 -1.30
CA ASP A 104 13.92 5.22 -2.27
C ASP A 104 14.62 4.65 -3.49
N GLU A 105 15.04 5.56 -4.37
CA GLU A 105 15.70 5.27 -5.64
C GLU A 105 17.11 4.70 -5.51
N ASP A 106 17.78 4.92 -4.38
CA ASP A 106 19.15 4.46 -4.13
C ASP A 106 19.19 3.05 -3.53
N GLY A 107 18.02 2.48 -3.19
CA GLY A 107 17.90 1.13 -2.67
C GLY A 107 17.98 1.05 -1.15
N TYR A 108 17.77 2.17 -0.45
CA TYR A 108 17.71 2.22 1.00
C TYR A 108 16.29 2.01 1.51
N VAL A 109 16.23 1.51 2.74
CA VAL A 109 15.01 1.54 3.56
C VAL A 109 15.32 2.30 4.82
N ALA A 110 14.47 3.27 5.15
CA ALA A 110 14.53 4.04 6.39
C ALA A 110 13.21 3.90 7.17
N ILE A 111 13.34 3.79 8.49
CA ILE A 111 12.23 3.68 9.43
C ILE A 111 12.16 4.97 10.24
N TYR A 112 11.02 5.62 10.22
CA TYR A 112 10.76 6.87 10.91
C TYR A 112 9.68 6.70 11.98
N ASP A 113 9.83 7.41 13.09
CA ASP A 113 8.83 7.53 14.13
C ASP A 113 7.99 8.79 13.97
N THR A 114 6.75 8.63 13.52
CA THR A 114 5.83 9.75 13.28
C THR A 114 5.26 10.40 14.55
N ARG A 115 5.60 9.90 15.76
CA ARG A 115 5.14 10.50 17.03
C ARG A 115 6.20 11.34 17.75
N ARG A 116 7.44 11.39 17.27
CA ARG A 116 8.45 12.28 17.85
C ARG A 116 8.06 13.73 17.55
N ARG A 117 7.85 14.53 18.60
CA ARG A 117 7.61 15.97 18.47
C ARG A 117 8.93 16.65 18.14
N LEU A 118 8.97 17.27 16.97
CA LEU A 118 10.13 18.04 16.51
C LEU A 118 9.86 19.52 16.79
N PRO A 119 10.87 20.31 17.19
CA PRO A 119 10.73 21.75 17.31
C PRO A 119 10.22 22.35 16.00
N SER A 120 9.27 23.30 16.05
CA SER A 120 8.66 23.90 14.86
C SER A 120 9.67 24.56 13.91
N ARG A 121 10.83 24.97 14.42
CA ARG A 121 11.93 25.65 13.71
C ARG A 121 12.97 24.72 13.07
N SER A 122 12.87 23.41 13.23
CA SER A 122 13.83 22.46 12.66
C SER A 122 13.69 22.38 11.14
N SER A 123 14.82 22.34 10.43
CA SER A 123 14.85 22.09 8.98
C SER A 123 14.33 20.68 8.66
N SER A 124 13.87 20.42 7.43
CA SER A 124 13.43 19.06 7.03
C SER A 124 14.51 17.99 7.25
N ILE A 125 15.78 18.40 7.14
CA ILE A 125 16.98 17.58 7.34
C ILE A 125 17.12 17.21 8.81
N GLU A 126 17.12 18.20 9.71
CA GLU A 126 17.16 17.98 11.16
C GLU A 126 15.97 17.11 11.63
N LYS A 127 14.78 17.38 11.09
CA LYS A 127 13.59 16.56 11.35
C LYS A 127 13.77 15.11 10.93
N SER A 128 14.38 14.88 9.76
CA SER A 128 14.65 13.54 9.27
C SER A 128 15.60 12.80 10.21
N ALA A 129 16.68 13.44 10.67
CA ALA A 129 17.66 12.83 11.57
C ALA A 129 17.07 12.50 12.94
N GLU A 130 16.23 13.37 13.49
CA GLU A 130 15.60 13.17 14.81
C GLU A 130 14.48 12.10 14.81
N THR A 131 13.78 11.94 13.67
CA THR A 131 12.69 10.95 13.52
C THR A 131 13.15 9.61 12.97
N ARG A 132 14.29 9.55 12.27
CA ARG A 132 14.85 8.30 11.73
C ARG A 132 15.31 7.42 12.88
N LEU A 133 14.67 6.26 13.02
CA LEU A 133 15.07 5.23 13.99
C LEU A 133 16.20 4.37 13.45
N SER A 134 16.18 4.11 12.14
CA SER A 134 17.14 3.25 11.47
C SER A 134 17.04 3.40 9.97
N ASP A 135 18.17 3.20 9.29
CA ASP A 135 18.26 2.94 7.87
C ASP A 135 19.23 1.78 7.59
N TRP A 136 19.15 1.23 6.38
CA TRP A 136 20.09 0.27 5.81
C TRP A 136 19.95 0.22 4.29
N VAL A 137 21.01 -0.24 3.62
CA VAL A 137 20.98 -0.58 2.19
C VAL A 137 20.25 -1.92 2.05
N ALA A 138 19.08 -1.92 1.43
CA ALA A 138 18.31 -3.14 1.21
C ALA A 138 18.61 -3.74 -0.18
N HIS A 139 18.77 -2.90 -1.20
CA HIS A 139 19.02 -3.32 -2.57
C HIS A 139 20.12 -2.48 -3.20
N ASN A 140 20.75 -3.03 -4.25
CA ASN A 140 21.75 -2.30 -5.06
C ASN A 140 21.08 -1.53 -6.22
N ASN A 141 19.77 -1.30 -6.13
CA ASN A 141 18.94 -0.65 -7.14
C ASN A 141 17.66 -0.13 -6.48
N ALA A 142 17.00 0.82 -7.13
CA ALA A 142 15.76 1.46 -6.68
C ALA A 142 14.72 0.50 -6.13
N ILE A 143 14.11 0.87 -5.00
CA ILE A 143 13.01 0.12 -4.39
C ILE A 143 11.71 0.80 -4.78
N PHE A 144 10.87 0.09 -5.52
CA PHE A 144 9.61 0.62 -6.04
C PHE A 144 8.43 0.41 -5.08
N ASP A 145 8.53 -0.53 -4.15
CA ASP A 145 7.48 -0.78 -3.17
C ASP A 145 8.04 -1.34 -1.85
N VAL A 146 7.37 -1.02 -0.74
CA VAL A 146 7.74 -1.47 0.61
C VAL A 146 6.49 -1.81 1.42
N CYS A 147 6.50 -2.92 2.16
CA CYS A 147 5.34 -3.37 2.92
C CYS A 147 5.71 -4.01 4.26
N TRP A 148 5.02 -3.62 5.33
CA TRP A 148 5.11 -4.29 6.63
C TRP A 148 4.35 -5.61 6.63
N ILE A 149 4.98 -6.65 7.17
CA ILE A 149 4.39 -7.98 7.33
C ILE A 149 4.68 -8.55 8.73
N LYS A 150 4.09 -9.70 9.05
CA LYS A 150 4.31 -10.46 10.30
C LYS A 150 4.20 -9.59 11.55
N GLU A 151 3.06 -8.90 11.68
CA GLU A 151 2.80 -8.00 12.79
C GLU A 151 3.90 -6.93 12.99
N GLY A 152 4.48 -6.45 11.88
CA GLY A 152 5.45 -5.36 11.89
C GLY A 152 6.87 -5.75 12.29
N SER A 153 7.16 -7.05 12.47
CA SER A 153 8.53 -7.53 12.73
C SER A 153 9.39 -7.58 11.46
N GLN A 154 8.76 -7.63 10.29
CA GLN A 154 9.43 -7.82 9.01
C GLN A 154 8.94 -6.83 7.94
N LEU A 155 9.79 -6.58 6.96
CA LEU A 155 9.51 -5.76 5.78
C LEU A 155 9.75 -6.53 4.49
N LEU A 156 8.91 -6.27 3.49
CA LEU A 156 9.13 -6.66 2.11
C LEU A 156 9.56 -5.44 1.30
N THR A 157 10.52 -5.63 0.42
CA THR A 157 11.02 -4.59 -0.49
C THR A 157 11.04 -5.14 -1.92
N ALA A 158 10.45 -4.42 -2.87
CA ALA A 158 10.48 -4.78 -4.29
C ALA A 158 11.39 -3.84 -5.06
N SER A 159 12.35 -4.40 -5.82
CA SER A 159 13.42 -3.60 -6.41
C SER A 159 13.56 -3.72 -7.92
N GLY A 160 14.22 -2.71 -8.49
CA GLY A 160 14.77 -2.70 -9.83
C GLY A 160 15.78 -3.80 -10.10
N ASP A 161 16.38 -4.40 -9.06
CA ASP A 161 17.27 -5.55 -9.16
C ASP A 161 16.57 -6.89 -9.47
N GLN A 162 15.25 -6.84 -9.73
CA GLN A 162 14.41 -7.98 -10.14
C GLN A 162 14.09 -8.95 -8.99
N THR A 163 14.39 -8.56 -7.75
CA THR A 163 14.10 -9.37 -6.56
C THR A 163 13.09 -8.70 -5.64
N VAL A 164 12.48 -9.52 -4.79
CA VAL A 164 11.83 -9.06 -3.57
C VAL A 164 12.64 -9.58 -2.41
N LYS A 165 12.95 -8.74 -1.42
CA LYS A 165 13.67 -9.17 -0.22
C LYS A 165 12.79 -9.07 1.02
N ILE A 166 13.03 -9.99 1.94
CA ILE A 166 12.41 -10.04 3.26
C ILE A 166 13.45 -9.57 4.27
N TRP A 167 13.10 -8.61 5.11
CA TRP A 167 13.99 -7.99 6.08
C TRP A 167 13.48 -8.15 7.50
N SER A 168 14.35 -8.52 8.42
CA SER A 168 14.11 -8.33 9.85
C SER A 168 14.33 -6.86 10.18
N VAL A 169 13.30 -6.20 10.71
CA VAL A 169 13.38 -4.76 11.05
C VAL A 169 14.31 -4.52 12.22
N GLU A 170 14.30 -5.41 13.23
CA GLU A 170 15.14 -5.31 14.42
C GLU A 170 16.62 -5.50 14.10
N ASN A 171 16.95 -6.54 13.33
CA ASN A 171 18.34 -6.90 13.06
C ASN A 171 18.89 -6.28 11.78
N LYS A 172 18.05 -5.64 10.96
CA LYS A 172 18.40 -5.13 9.62
C LYS A 172 19.06 -6.18 8.73
N LYS A 173 18.65 -7.45 8.91
CA LYS A 173 19.18 -8.59 8.16
C LYS A 173 18.19 -9.05 7.11
N CYS A 174 18.70 -9.40 5.94
CA CYS A 174 17.91 -10.08 4.93
C CYS A 174 17.64 -11.51 5.41
N LEU A 175 16.35 -11.85 5.53
CA LEU A 175 15.87 -13.16 5.94
C LEU A 175 15.65 -14.09 4.74
N GLY A 176 15.42 -13.51 3.56
CA GLY A 176 15.22 -14.28 2.35
C GLY A 176 15.02 -13.39 1.12
N VAL A 177 15.26 -13.99 -0.04
CA VAL A 177 15.17 -13.36 -1.36
C VAL A 177 14.19 -14.15 -2.21
N LEU A 178 13.13 -13.49 -2.65
CA LEU A 178 12.19 -14.02 -3.64
C LEU A 178 12.77 -13.70 -5.02
N SER A 179 13.19 -14.74 -5.75
CA SER A 179 13.80 -14.61 -7.08
C SER A 179 13.01 -15.38 -8.12
N GLY A 180 13.06 -14.92 -9.38
CA GLY A 180 12.35 -15.54 -10.50
C GLY A 180 11.76 -14.54 -11.49
N HIS A 181 11.57 -13.28 -11.08
CA HIS A 181 11.28 -12.21 -12.02
C HIS A 181 12.49 -11.91 -12.91
N THR A 182 12.21 -11.52 -14.15
CA THR A 182 13.23 -11.21 -15.18
C THR A 182 13.24 -9.72 -15.54
N GLY A 183 12.55 -8.92 -14.72
CA GLY A 183 12.42 -7.49 -14.84
C GLY A 183 12.16 -6.87 -13.48
N SER A 184 12.31 -5.55 -13.38
CA SER A 184 12.12 -4.80 -12.14
C SER A 184 10.78 -5.12 -11.49
N VAL A 185 10.78 -5.46 -10.20
CA VAL A 185 9.56 -5.65 -9.43
C VAL A 185 9.01 -4.27 -9.05
N LYS A 186 7.78 -3.98 -9.45
CA LYS A 186 7.19 -2.64 -9.38
C LYS A 186 6.16 -2.46 -8.28
N SER A 187 5.56 -3.55 -7.81
CA SER A 187 4.48 -3.49 -6.84
C SER A 187 4.41 -4.78 -6.04
N LEU A 188 4.04 -4.65 -4.78
CA LEU A 188 3.82 -5.73 -3.82
C LEU A 188 2.43 -5.59 -3.20
N SER A 189 1.84 -6.73 -2.87
CA SER A 189 0.65 -6.76 -2.03
C SER A 189 0.67 -7.98 -1.13
N CYS A 190 0.45 -7.76 0.16
CA CYS A 190 0.26 -8.82 1.15
C CYS A 190 -1.21 -9.27 1.14
N HIS A 191 -1.43 -10.56 1.29
CA HIS A 191 -2.75 -11.10 1.51
C HIS A 191 -3.36 -10.56 2.82
N SER A 192 -4.68 -10.33 2.84
CA SER A 192 -5.36 -9.64 3.95
C SER A 192 -5.32 -10.41 5.26
N SER A 193 -5.64 -11.71 5.24
CA SER A 193 -5.67 -12.55 6.44
C SER A 193 -4.43 -13.43 6.66
N ASN A 194 -3.61 -13.68 5.63
CA ASN A 194 -2.45 -14.56 5.72
C ASN A 194 -1.15 -13.81 5.37
N PRO A 195 -0.33 -13.38 6.34
CA PRO A 195 0.88 -12.59 6.09
C PRO A 195 2.01 -13.37 5.37
N ASP A 196 1.86 -14.69 5.18
CA ASP A 196 2.81 -15.50 4.43
C ASP A 196 2.56 -15.51 2.92
N LEU A 197 1.39 -15.04 2.48
CA LEU A 197 1.03 -15.00 1.06
C LEU A 197 1.22 -13.60 0.51
N ILE A 198 2.01 -13.51 -0.56
CA ILE A 198 2.39 -12.25 -1.20
C ILE A 198 2.15 -12.37 -2.70
N VAL A 199 1.75 -11.28 -3.32
CA VAL A 199 1.79 -11.11 -4.77
C VAL A 199 2.76 -9.98 -5.14
N SER A 200 3.55 -10.19 -6.20
CA SER A 200 4.41 -9.17 -6.79
C SER A 200 4.09 -8.98 -8.26
N GLY A 201 4.18 -7.74 -8.76
CA GLY A 201 4.04 -7.40 -10.17
C GLY A 201 5.35 -6.88 -10.74
N SER A 202 5.70 -7.31 -11.96
CA SER A 202 6.98 -6.99 -12.57
C SER A 202 6.88 -6.32 -13.94
N ARG A 203 7.95 -5.60 -14.28
CA ARG A 203 8.20 -5.06 -15.62
C ARG A 203 8.32 -6.13 -16.71
N ASP A 204 8.60 -7.38 -16.34
CA ASP A 204 8.59 -8.52 -17.27
C ASP A 204 7.18 -8.89 -17.79
N GLY A 205 6.14 -8.25 -17.26
CA GLY A 205 4.75 -8.48 -17.63
C GLY A 205 4.11 -9.69 -16.98
N SER A 206 4.76 -10.24 -15.95
CA SER A 206 4.24 -11.26 -15.08
C SER A 206 3.95 -10.74 -13.67
N PHE A 207 3.00 -11.39 -13.01
CA PHE A 207 2.88 -11.33 -11.56
C PHE A 207 3.14 -12.72 -10.98
N ALA A 208 3.68 -12.76 -9.77
CA ALA A 208 4.03 -13.98 -9.08
C ALA A 208 3.38 -14.03 -7.69
N LEU A 209 2.95 -15.23 -7.29
CA LEU A 209 2.49 -15.51 -5.94
C LEU A 209 3.61 -16.22 -5.19
N TRP A 210 3.81 -15.82 -3.94
CA TRP A 210 4.84 -16.35 -3.06
C TRP A 210 4.20 -16.84 -1.77
N ASP A 211 4.64 -18.01 -1.32
CA ASP A 211 4.33 -18.54 0.00
C ASP A 211 5.61 -18.57 0.84
N LEU A 212 5.67 -17.71 1.84
CA LEU A 212 6.83 -17.58 2.72
C LEU A 212 7.06 -18.78 3.65
N ARG A 213 6.10 -19.71 3.73
CA ARG A 213 6.22 -20.94 4.55
C ARG A 213 6.98 -22.04 3.82
N CYS A 214 7.12 -21.94 2.50
CA CYS A 214 7.85 -22.93 1.74
C CYS A 214 9.34 -22.80 2.02
N ASP A 215 10.00 -23.93 2.26
CA ASP A 215 11.42 -23.97 2.59
C ASP A 215 12.26 -23.51 1.37
N PRO A 216 13.24 -22.59 1.54
CA PRO A 216 14.17 -22.21 0.49
C PRO A 216 14.86 -23.43 -0.13
N LYS A 217 14.78 -23.57 -1.46
CA LYS A 217 15.54 -24.59 -2.17
C LYS A 217 16.97 -24.09 -2.35
N THR A 218 17.86 -24.60 -1.51
CA THR A 218 19.31 -24.36 -1.44
C THR A 218 19.73 -22.90 -1.19
N PRO A 219 20.65 -22.63 -0.25
CA PRO A 219 21.20 -21.29 -0.09
C PRO A 219 22.00 -20.94 -1.35
N ASN A 220 21.73 -19.76 -1.92
CA ASN A 220 22.68 -19.16 -2.85
C ASN A 220 24.00 -18.92 -2.10
N GLY A 221 25.15 -18.91 -2.80
CA GLY A 221 26.49 -18.81 -2.21
C GLY A 221 26.77 -17.61 -1.28
N HIS A 222 25.78 -16.75 -1.04
CA HIS A 222 25.79 -15.62 -0.10
C HIS A 222 25.05 -15.87 1.22
N GLY A 223 24.58 -17.09 1.52
CA GLY A 223 23.99 -17.44 2.82
C GLY A 223 22.56 -16.96 3.04
N GLU A 224 21.92 -16.38 2.02
CA GLU A 224 20.51 -15.97 2.04
C GLU A 224 19.60 -17.08 1.48
N ALA A 225 18.46 -17.30 2.14
CA ALA A 225 17.42 -18.22 1.72
C ALA A 225 16.75 -17.74 0.42
N CYS A 226 16.84 -18.51 -0.66
CA CYS A 226 16.16 -18.19 -1.91
C CYS A 226 14.81 -18.90 -2.00
N LEU A 227 13.74 -18.11 -2.10
CA LEU A 227 12.37 -18.58 -2.25
C LEU A 227 11.94 -18.45 -3.70
N MET A 228 11.29 -19.50 -4.20
CA MET A 228 10.73 -19.54 -5.54
C MET A 228 9.23 -19.27 -5.49
N SER A 229 8.70 -18.66 -6.54
CA SER A 229 7.28 -18.36 -6.65
C SER A 229 6.46 -19.65 -6.71
N SER A 230 5.39 -19.72 -5.94
CA SER A 230 4.43 -20.83 -5.97
C SER A 230 3.62 -20.86 -7.27
N ALA A 231 3.36 -19.69 -7.85
CA ALA A 231 2.73 -19.56 -9.16
C ALA A 231 3.19 -18.27 -9.86
N VAL A 232 3.25 -18.30 -11.19
CA VAL A 232 3.56 -17.13 -12.03
C VAL A 232 2.57 -17.07 -13.18
N VAL A 233 1.97 -15.91 -13.38
CA VAL A 233 1.13 -15.62 -14.56
C VAL A 233 1.91 -14.70 -15.46
N LYS A 234 2.33 -15.23 -16.62
CA LYS A 234 3.03 -14.45 -17.66
C LYS A 234 2.02 -13.79 -18.59
N GLU A 235 2.43 -12.69 -19.22
CA GLU A 235 1.62 -11.94 -20.19
C GLU A 235 0.25 -11.51 -19.63
N ALA A 236 0.21 -11.17 -18.34
CA ALA A 236 -1.03 -10.77 -17.67
C ALA A 236 -1.68 -9.58 -18.38
N HIS A 237 -0.87 -8.64 -18.88
CA HIS A 237 -1.27 -7.53 -19.73
C HIS A 237 -0.54 -7.62 -21.07
N SER A 238 -1.29 -7.97 -22.13
CA SER A 238 -0.78 -8.03 -23.49
C SER A 238 -1.34 -6.86 -24.31
N PRO A 239 -0.50 -6.18 -25.11
CA PRO A 239 -0.97 -5.09 -25.94
C PRO A 239 -1.95 -5.61 -26.98
N THR A 240 -3.13 -5.00 -27.06
CA THR A 240 -4.10 -5.33 -28.11
C THR A 240 -3.48 -4.98 -29.46
N ARG A 241 -3.26 -5.99 -30.32
CA ARG A 241 -2.77 -5.78 -31.69
C ARG A 241 -3.81 -5.01 -32.50
N ARG A 242 -3.77 -3.68 -32.45
CA ARG A 242 -4.45 -2.86 -33.45
C ARG A 242 -3.67 -3.02 -34.75
N ASN A 243 -4.33 -3.60 -35.76
CA ASN A 243 -3.88 -3.57 -37.14
C ASN A 243 -3.73 -2.10 -37.58
N ARG A 244 -2.55 -1.52 -37.39
CA ARG A 244 -2.15 -0.29 -38.04
C ARG A 244 -0.87 -0.54 -38.83
N THR A 245 -1.07 -0.50 -40.13
CA THR A 245 -0.08 -0.40 -41.18
C THR A 245 1.05 0.57 -40.82
N ARG A 246 2.28 0.11 -41.00
CA ARG A 246 3.52 0.92 -41.17
C ARG A 246 3.63 2.16 -40.27
N SER A 247 3.87 1.96 -38.98
CA SER A 247 4.78 2.86 -38.26
C SER A 247 5.54 2.06 -37.21
N ARG A 248 6.86 2.33 -37.14
CA ARG A 248 7.88 1.76 -36.26
C ARG A 248 7.26 1.22 -34.96
N ALA A 249 7.15 -0.11 -34.86
CA ALA A 249 6.55 -0.80 -33.72
C ALA A 249 7.37 -0.51 -32.46
N LYS A 250 7.04 0.59 -31.78
CA LYS A 250 7.55 0.88 -30.45
C LYS A 250 6.97 -0.23 -29.57
N GLY A 251 7.83 -1.15 -29.12
CA GLY A 251 7.41 -2.30 -28.30
C GLY A 251 6.52 -1.80 -27.17
N ALA A 252 5.26 -2.19 -27.19
CA ALA A 252 4.34 -1.79 -26.14
C ALA A 252 4.79 -2.46 -24.84
N SER A 253 4.94 -1.65 -23.78
CA SER A 253 5.41 -2.12 -22.48
C SER A 253 4.41 -3.13 -21.91
N THR A 254 4.82 -4.36 -21.64
CA THR A 254 4.01 -5.38 -20.95
C THR A 254 4.03 -5.23 -19.43
N SER A 255 4.74 -4.22 -18.90
CA SER A 255 4.96 -4.01 -17.47
C SER A 255 3.68 -4.04 -16.66
N ILE A 256 3.65 -4.84 -15.61
CA ILE A 256 2.66 -4.70 -14.55
C ILE A 256 3.06 -3.48 -13.70
N THR A 257 2.12 -2.57 -13.50
CA THR A 257 2.35 -1.31 -12.78
C THR A 257 1.87 -1.38 -11.33
N SER A 258 0.83 -2.17 -11.06
CA SER A 258 0.31 -2.37 -9.71
C SER A 258 -0.33 -3.75 -9.58
N VAL A 259 -0.18 -4.36 -8.41
CA VAL A 259 -0.86 -5.59 -8.02
C VAL A 259 -1.52 -5.38 -6.67
N LEU A 260 -2.70 -5.96 -6.47
CA LEU A 260 -3.43 -5.90 -5.21
C LEU A 260 -4.03 -7.26 -4.89
N TYR A 261 -3.79 -7.74 -3.68
CA TYR A 261 -4.57 -8.80 -3.09
C TYR A 261 -5.87 -8.20 -2.55
N LEU A 262 -7.02 -8.70 -3.01
CA LEU A 262 -8.32 -8.22 -2.55
C LEU A 262 -8.66 -8.81 -1.18
N LYS A 263 -9.53 -8.10 -0.46
CA LYS A 263 -9.98 -8.49 0.90
C LYS A 263 -10.84 -9.75 0.94
N ASP A 264 -11.21 -10.29 -0.21
CA ASP A 264 -11.93 -11.55 -0.33
C ASP A 264 -10.99 -12.77 -0.21
N ASP A 265 -9.68 -12.55 0.00
CA ASP A 265 -8.64 -13.56 0.23
C ASP A 265 -8.41 -14.53 -0.94
N ILE A 266 -9.15 -14.40 -2.04
CA ILE A 266 -9.04 -15.29 -3.21
C ILE A 266 -8.77 -14.54 -4.50
N SER A 267 -9.00 -13.23 -4.56
CA SER A 267 -8.88 -12.47 -5.79
C SER A 267 -7.64 -11.58 -5.80
N ILE A 268 -7.04 -11.44 -6.98
CA ILE A 268 -5.94 -10.52 -7.26
C ILE A 268 -6.39 -9.55 -8.35
N ALA A 269 -6.13 -8.25 -8.17
CA ALA A 269 -6.28 -7.25 -9.21
C ALA A 269 -4.91 -6.84 -9.76
N THR A 270 -4.78 -6.75 -11.07
CA THR A 270 -3.55 -6.29 -11.75
C THR A 270 -3.86 -5.15 -12.71
N SER A 271 -2.96 -4.17 -12.75
CA SER A 271 -2.92 -3.13 -13.79
C SER A 271 -1.58 -3.17 -14.50
N GLY A 272 -1.58 -2.89 -15.80
CA GLY A 272 -0.36 -2.90 -16.61
C GLY A 272 -0.30 -1.74 -17.58
N ALA A 273 0.91 -1.46 -18.07
CA ALA A 273 1.17 -0.39 -19.04
C ALA A 273 0.75 -0.75 -20.48
N ALA A 274 0.39 -2.01 -20.73
CA ALA A 274 0.14 -2.55 -22.07
C ALA A 274 -1.30 -2.33 -22.54
N ASP A 275 -2.24 -2.28 -21.60
CA ASP A 275 -3.67 -2.14 -21.84
C ASP A 275 -4.25 -1.10 -20.86
N ASN A 276 -5.48 -0.64 -21.14
CA ASN A 276 -6.18 0.33 -20.29
C ASN A 276 -7.18 -0.37 -19.36
N VAL A 277 -6.88 -1.61 -18.94
CA VAL A 277 -7.82 -2.50 -18.26
C VAL A 277 -7.22 -3.00 -16.95
N VAL A 278 -8.02 -3.02 -15.90
CA VAL A 278 -7.70 -3.76 -14.68
C VAL A 278 -8.24 -5.17 -14.82
N LYS A 279 -7.37 -6.16 -14.61
CA LYS A 279 -7.74 -7.58 -14.68
C LYS A 279 -7.86 -8.15 -13.28
N PHE A 280 -8.90 -8.95 -13.08
CA PHE A 280 -9.11 -9.71 -11.85
C PHE A 280 -8.76 -11.17 -12.07
N TRP A 281 -8.15 -11.81 -11.09
CA TRP A 281 -7.65 -13.17 -11.16
C TRP A 281 -8.11 -13.93 -9.92
N ASP A 282 -8.54 -15.18 -10.10
CA ASP A 282 -8.84 -16.08 -8.99
C ASP A 282 -7.58 -16.90 -8.68
N THR A 283 -7.09 -16.82 -7.45
CA THR A 283 -5.89 -17.53 -6.97
C THR A 283 -6.02 -19.04 -7.08
N ARG A 284 -7.24 -19.58 -7.12
CA ARG A 284 -7.53 -21.01 -7.32
C ARG A 284 -7.44 -21.42 -8.79
N ASN A 285 -7.57 -20.47 -9.71
CA ASN A 285 -7.49 -20.70 -11.15
C ASN A 285 -6.85 -19.51 -11.89
N LEU A 286 -5.52 -19.50 -11.91
CA LEU A 286 -4.72 -18.44 -12.51
C LEU A 286 -4.54 -18.56 -14.04
N LYS A 287 -5.29 -19.45 -14.72
CA LYS A 287 -5.14 -19.67 -16.16
C LYS A 287 -5.65 -18.50 -17.00
N ALA A 288 -6.67 -17.79 -16.53
CA ALA A 288 -7.30 -16.68 -17.24
C ALA A 288 -7.90 -15.68 -16.23
N PRO A 289 -8.01 -14.40 -16.60
CA PRO A 289 -8.69 -13.42 -15.77
C PRO A 289 -10.18 -13.74 -15.67
N ILE A 290 -10.80 -13.34 -14.55
CA ILE A 290 -12.22 -13.48 -14.29
C ILE A 290 -12.98 -12.65 -15.34
N SER A 291 -13.70 -13.32 -16.24
CA SER A 291 -14.61 -12.68 -17.17
C SER A 291 -16.04 -12.83 -16.68
N ASN A 292 -16.76 -11.72 -16.51
CA ASN A 292 -18.22 -11.76 -16.42
C ASN A 292 -18.77 -12.15 -17.79
N LYS A 293 -18.87 -13.45 -18.07
CA LYS A 293 -19.82 -13.91 -19.09
C LYS A 293 -21.20 -13.73 -18.48
N THR A 294 -21.79 -12.55 -18.66
CA THR A 294 -23.25 -12.44 -18.59
C THR A 294 -23.78 -13.45 -19.60
N SER A 295 -24.41 -14.51 -19.09
CA SER A 295 -25.17 -15.43 -19.91
C SER A 295 -26.29 -14.66 -20.60
N GLN A 296 -26.02 -14.11 -21.79
CA GLN A 296 -27.07 -13.84 -22.77
C GLN A 296 -27.55 -15.20 -23.31
N SER A 297 -28.25 -15.94 -22.46
CA SER A 297 -29.31 -16.82 -22.90
C SER A 297 -30.51 -15.93 -23.25
N THR A 298 -30.42 -15.22 -24.37
CA THR A 298 -31.64 -14.78 -25.05
C THR A 298 -32.16 -15.98 -25.82
N ALA A 299 -32.94 -16.80 -25.13
CA ALA A 299 -33.97 -17.58 -25.80
C ALA A 299 -34.91 -16.58 -26.49
N GLN A 300 -34.80 -16.47 -27.81
CA GLN A 300 -35.84 -15.90 -28.65
C GLN A 300 -36.62 -17.07 -29.23
N PRO A 301 -37.90 -17.27 -28.88
CA PRO A 301 -38.76 -18.17 -29.63
C PRO A 301 -39.11 -17.46 -30.94
N SER A 302 -38.48 -17.84 -32.05
CA SER A 302 -38.92 -17.39 -33.37
C SER A 302 -40.17 -18.17 -33.75
N VAL A 303 -41.32 -17.57 -33.43
CA VAL A 303 -42.64 -17.91 -33.95
C VAL A 303 -42.62 -17.85 -35.48
N SER A 304 -43.13 -18.93 -36.07
CA SER A 304 -43.56 -19.15 -37.45
C SER A 304 -43.71 -17.91 -38.35
N LYS A 305 -42.98 -17.90 -39.47
CA LYS A 305 -43.51 -17.38 -40.74
C LYS A 305 -43.44 -18.47 -41.80
N GLN A 306 -44.63 -19.01 -42.03
CA GLN A 306 -45.04 -19.85 -43.14
C GLN A 306 -44.78 -19.05 -44.43
N LEU A 307 -43.79 -19.45 -45.22
CA LEU A 307 -43.59 -18.97 -46.58
C LEU A 307 -44.06 -20.05 -47.53
N ALA A 308 -44.97 -19.63 -48.39
CA ALA A 308 -45.78 -20.44 -49.28
C ALA A 308 -44.94 -21.26 -50.27
N ASN A 309 -45.42 -22.48 -50.49
CA ASN A 309 -45.13 -23.33 -51.63
C ASN A 309 -45.25 -22.56 -52.95
N CYS A 310 -44.19 -22.63 -53.76
CA CYS A 310 -44.31 -22.67 -55.21
C CYS A 310 -43.03 -23.30 -55.79
N ASN A 311 -42.99 -24.63 -55.84
CA ASN A 311 -42.18 -25.33 -56.83
C ASN A 311 -43.10 -26.31 -57.56
N ARG A 312 -43.23 -26.04 -58.85
CA ARG A 312 -44.02 -26.74 -59.84
C ARG A 312 -43.13 -27.81 -60.48
N MET A 313 -43.72 -28.99 -60.72
CA MET A 313 -43.34 -30.03 -61.70
C MET A 313 -42.24 -31.03 -61.31
N HIS A 314 -42.64 -32.29 -61.12
CA HIS A 314 -42.56 -33.28 -62.22
C HIS A 314 -43.36 -34.56 -61.91
N LEU A 315 -44.12 -34.99 -62.93
CA LEU A 315 -44.70 -36.32 -63.21
C LEU A 315 -45.81 -36.85 -62.29
#